data_AF-A0A2T3QNA3-F1
#
_entry.id   AF-A0A2T3QNA3-F1
#
_cell.length_a   1.000
_cell.length_b   1.000
_cell.length_c   1.000
_cell.angle_alpha   90.00
_cell.angle_beta   90.00
_cell.angle_gamma   90.00
#
_symmetry.space_group_name_H-M   'P 1'
#
loop_
_entity.id
_entity.type
_entity.pdbx_description
1 polymer ?
#
loop_
_entity_poly.entity_id
_entity_poly.type
_entity_poly.pdbx_seq_one_letter_code
_entity_poly.pdbx_strand_id
1 'polypeptide(L)'
;MQQNLLIILVVIWLSLSVGSALLFQRKGDVTRKKKLWPIYNIFGNVVLGIFLIIMQPPLPMLISLLVLMVPLTYMTIRSTRFCDACGSPSRKPFFMKPPTECGHCGKKLNY
;
A
#
# COMPACT_ATOMS: atom_id res chain seq x y z
N MET A 1 2.33 -12.02 -26.19
CA MET A 1 1.21 -11.58 -25.31
C MET A 1 1.64 -11.47 -23.84
N GLN A 2 2.26 -12.51 -23.27
CA GLN A 2 2.72 -12.53 -21.87
C GLN A 2 3.76 -11.45 -21.52
N GLN A 3 4.68 -11.14 -22.45
CA GLN A 3 5.70 -10.11 -22.25
C GLN A 3 5.10 -8.69 -22.11
N ASN A 4 4.07 -8.37 -22.90
CA ASN A 4 3.36 -7.09 -22.81
C ASN A 4 2.64 -6.94 -21.46
N LEU A 5 2.05 -8.02 -20.95
CA LEU A 5 1.38 -8.03 -19.64
C LEU A 5 2.38 -7.79 -18.51
N LEU A 6 3.57 -8.39 -18.57
CA LEU A 6 4.64 -8.15 -17.60
C LEU A 6 5.12 -6.71 -17.64
N ILE A 7 5.28 -6.11 -18.82
CA ILE A 7 5.64 -4.70 -18.96
C ILE A 7 4.57 -3.80 -18.32
N ILE A 8 3.29 -4.04 -18.60
CA ILE A 8 2.18 -3.30 -17.98
C ILE A 8 2.20 -3.44 -16.46
N LEU A 9 2.39 -4.65 -15.94
CA LEU A 9 2.50 -4.90 -14.50
C LEU A 9 3.66 -4.11 -13.88
N VAL A 10 4.83 -4.11 -14.52
CA VAL A 10 6.01 -3.37 -14.06
C VAL A 10 5.74 -1.86 -14.07
N VAL A 11 5.07 -1.33 -15.10
CA VAL A 11 4.69 0.09 -15.17
C VAL A 11 3.69 0.47 -14.06
N ILE A 12 2.66 -0.34 -13.84
CA ILE A 12 1.71 -0.15 -12.73
C ILE A 12 2.45 -0.21 -11.39
N TRP A 13 3.30 -1.21 -11.19
CA TRP A 13 4.04 -1.39 -9.95
C TRP A 13 5.00 -0.22 -9.69
N LEU A 14 5.73 0.24 -10.71
CA LEU A 14 6.64 1.38 -10.61
C LEU A 14 5.88 2.68 -10.32
N SER A 15 4.79 2.95 -11.05
CA SER A 15 3.97 4.15 -10.82
C SER A 15 3.38 4.20 -9.41
N LEU A 16 2.90 3.07 -8.89
CA LEU A 16 2.41 2.96 -7.51
C LEU A 16 3.54 3.09 -6.48
N SER A 17 4.70 2.50 -6.75
CA SER A 17 5.84 2.56 -5.82
C SER A 17 6.43 3.97 -5.73
N VAL A 18 6.65 4.61 -6.88
CA VAL A 18 7.17 5.98 -6.97
C VAL A 18 6.16 6.98 -6.45
N GLY A 19 4.88 6.86 -6.82
CA GLY A 19 3.81 7.71 -6.32
C GLY A 19 3.68 7.65 -4.80
N SER A 20 3.77 6.44 -4.23
CA SER A 20 3.78 6.25 -2.79
C SER A 20 4.99 6.93 -2.13
N ALA A 21 6.19 6.75 -2.69
CA ALA A 21 7.41 7.38 -2.16
C ALA A 21 7.29 8.92 -2.15
N LEU A 22 6.88 9.52 -3.27
CA LEU A 22 6.77 10.96 -3.41
C LEU A 22 5.71 11.58 -2.49
N LEU A 23 4.55 10.93 -2.36
CA LEU A 23 3.44 11.44 -1.54
C LEU A 23 3.67 11.23 -0.03
N PHE A 24 4.26 10.11 0.35
CA PHE A 24 4.28 9.68 1.75
C PHE A 24 5.64 9.80 2.44
N GLN A 25 6.77 9.79 1.71
CA GLN A 25 8.10 9.95 2.33
C GLN A 25 8.51 11.42 2.54
N ARG A 26 8.00 12.36 1.73
CA ARG A 26 8.35 13.78 1.84
C ARG A 26 7.76 14.40 3.11
N LYS A 27 8.52 15.20 3.87
CA LYS A 27 7.99 15.93 5.05
C LYS A 27 6.81 16.80 4.61
N GLY A 28 5.67 16.68 5.30
CA GLY A 28 4.42 17.34 4.91
C GLY A 28 3.29 17.04 5.89
N ASP A 29 2.11 17.58 5.59
CA ASP A 29 0.93 17.51 6.45
C ASP A 29 0.52 16.07 6.76
N VAL A 30 0.71 15.68 8.03
CA VAL A 30 0.51 14.32 8.52
C VAL A 30 -0.97 13.92 8.48
N THR A 31 -1.86 14.87 8.75
CA THR A 31 -3.32 14.65 8.76
C THR A 31 -3.80 14.29 7.36
N ARG A 32 -3.32 15.01 6.34
CA ARG A 32 -3.61 14.70 4.93
C ARG A 32 -3.08 13.32 4.55
N LYS A 33 -1.87 12.96 4.96
CA LYS A 33 -1.29 11.63 4.67
C LYS A 33 -2.06 10.50 5.34
N LYS A 34 -2.44 10.64 6.60
CA LYS A 34 -3.26 9.65 7.33
C LYS A 34 -4.58 9.38 6.61
N LYS A 35 -5.22 10.42 6.05
CA LYS A 35 -6.46 10.30 5.25
C LYS A 35 -6.22 9.72 3.85
N LEU A 36 -5.13 10.13 3.18
CA LEU A 36 -4.84 9.71 1.81
C LEU A 36 -4.30 8.28 1.71
N TRP A 37 -3.60 7.79 2.74
CA TRP A 37 -3.00 6.46 2.76
C TRP A 37 -3.99 5.30 2.52
N PRO A 38 -5.14 5.20 3.22
CA PRO A 38 -6.11 4.16 2.94
C PRO A 38 -6.69 4.28 1.53
N ILE A 39 -7.00 5.51 1.07
CA ILE A 39 -7.51 5.76 -0.28
C ILE A 39 -6.50 5.30 -1.34
N TYR A 40 -5.22 5.63 -1.17
CA TYR A 40 -4.15 5.25 -2.08
C TYR A 40 -3.95 3.73 -2.16
N ASN A 41 -3.99 3.03 -1.02
CA ASN A 41 -3.85 1.58 -0.98
C ASN A 41 -5.06 0.85 -1.58
N ILE A 42 -6.27 1.37 -1.35
CA ILE A 42 -7.49 0.85 -1.98
C ILE A 42 -7.42 1.06 -3.49
N PHE A 43 -7.07 2.28 -3.93
CA PHE A 43 -6.89 2.59 -5.36
C PHE A 43 -5.87 1.65 -6.02
N GLY A 44 -4.69 1.48 -5.41
CA GLY A 44 -3.66 0.58 -5.93
C GLY A 44 -4.15 -0.88 -6.02
N ASN A 45 -4.89 -1.37 -5.03
CA ASN A 45 -5.48 -2.71 -5.08
C ASN A 45 -6.57 -2.84 -6.14
N VAL A 46 -7.40 -1.82 -6.36
CA VAL A 46 -8.40 -1.83 -7.44
C VAL A 46 -7.72 -1.89 -8.80
N VAL A 47 -6.67 -1.09 -9.02
CA VAL A 47 -5.89 -1.13 -10.28
C VAL A 47 -5.27 -2.51 -10.51
N LEU A 48 -4.68 -3.12 -9.48
CA LEU A 48 -4.14 -4.47 -9.57
C LEU A 48 -5.24 -5.53 -9.78
N GLY A 49 -6.39 -5.38 -9.14
CA GLY A 49 -7.53 -6.28 -9.31
C GLY A 49 -8.09 -6.25 -10.74
N ILE A 50 -8.22 -5.05 -11.32
CA ILE A 50 -8.60 -4.88 -12.74
C ILE A 50 -7.58 -5.55 -13.66
N PHE A 51 -6.28 -5.36 -13.37
CA PHE A 51 -5.23 -6.03 -14.14
C PHE A 51 -5.33 -7.56 -14.07
N LEU A 52 -5.62 -8.15 -12.90
CA LEU A 52 -5.84 -9.59 -12.75
C LEU A 52 -7.03 -10.09 -13.60
N ILE A 53 -8.11 -9.31 -13.68
CA ILE A 53 -9.27 -9.66 -14.52
C ILE A 53 -8.89 -9.67 -16.01
N ILE A 54 -8.09 -8.69 -16.46
CA ILE A 54 -7.59 -8.60 -17.84
C ILE A 54 -6.67 -9.79 -18.19
N MET A 55 -5.87 -10.27 -17.24
CA MET A 55 -5.03 -11.46 -17.46
C MET A 55 -5.82 -12.76 -17.66
N GLN A 56 -7.11 -12.79 -17.30
CA GLN A 56 -8.00 -13.94 -17.46
C GLN A 56 -7.40 -15.27 -16.90
N PRO A 57 -6.90 -15.32 -15.65
CA PRO A 57 -6.47 -16.59 -15.06
C PRO A 57 -7.68 -17.51 -14.81
N PRO A 58 -7.46 -18.80 -14.51
CA PRO A 58 -8.54 -19.72 -14.14
C PRO A 58 -9.43 -19.12 -13.03
N LEU A 59 -10.75 -19.20 -13.19
CA LEU A 59 -11.74 -18.65 -12.25
C LEU A 59 -11.45 -18.94 -10.76
N PRO A 60 -11.11 -20.18 -10.33
CA PRO A 60 -10.80 -20.43 -8.92
C PRO A 60 -9.58 -19.64 -8.43
N MET A 61 -8.57 -19.44 -9.28
CA MET A 61 -7.40 -18.63 -8.96
C MET A 61 -7.75 -17.15 -8.89
N LEU A 62 -8.53 -16.63 -9.84
CA LEU A 62 -8.97 -15.23 -9.85
C LEU A 62 -9.72 -14.87 -8.57
N ILE A 63 -10.73 -15.68 -8.22
CA ILE A 63 -11.56 -15.46 -7.02
C ILE A 63 -10.69 -15.53 -5.77
N SER A 64 -9.81 -16.54 -5.67
CA SER A 64 -8.91 -16.68 -4.52
C SER A 64 -8.00 -15.46 -4.35
N LEU A 65 -7.41 -14.95 -5.43
CA LEU A 65 -6.55 -13.78 -5.40
C LEU A 65 -7.32 -12.52 -4.98
N LEU A 66 -8.50 -12.27 -5.57
CA LEU A 66 -9.32 -11.12 -5.23
C LEU A 66 -9.76 -11.15 -3.76
N VAL A 67 -10.16 -12.31 -3.25
CA VAL A 67 -10.52 -12.49 -1.84
C VAL A 67 -9.30 -12.23 -0.94
N LEU A 68 -8.11 -12.70 -1.32
CA LEU A 68 -6.87 -12.51 -0.56
C LEU A 68 -6.39 -11.04 -0.54
N MET A 69 -6.67 -10.27 -1.59
CA MET A 69 -6.30 -8.85 -1.66
C MET A 69 -6.98 -8.01 -0.56
N VAL A 70 -8.21 -8.35 -0.16
CA VAL A 70 -8.97 -7.61 0.87
C VAL A 70 -8.26 -7.60 2.24
N PRO A 71 -7.98 -8.74 2.89
CA PRO A 71 -7.28 -8.76 4.17
C PRO A 71 -5.85 -8.21 4.06
N LEU A 72 -5.15 -8.44 2.94
CA LEU A 72 -3.82 -7.87 2.72
C LEU A 72 -3.84 -6.34 2.66
N THR A 73 -4.83 -5.75 2.01
CA THR A 73 -5.02 -4.29 1.98
C THR A 73 -5.25 -3.75 3.38
N TYR A 74 -6.15 -4.39 4.13
CA TYR A 74 -6.44 -4.01 5.52
C TYR A 74 -5.19 -4.09 6.42
N MET A 75 -4.43 -5.19 6.33
CA MET A 75 -3.18 -5.36 7.06
C MET A 75 -2.13 -4.31 6.64
N THR A 76 -2.05 -3.97 5.35
CA THR A 76 -1.15 -2.93 4.84
C THR A 76 -1.48 -1.55 5.43
N ILE A 77 -2.76 -1.21 5.47
CA ILE A 77 -3.24 0.04 6.05
C ILE A 77 -2.96 0.07 7.55
N ARG A 78 -3.29 -1.00 8.28
CA ARG A 78 -3.10 -1.10 9.74
C ARG A 78 -1.63 -1.11 10.16
N SER A 79 -0.75 -1.74 9.37
CA SER A 79 0.68 -1.89 9.67
C SER A 79 1.49 -0.62 9.45
N THR A 80 0.94 0.37 8.74
CA THR A 80 1.61 1.63 8.42
C THR A 80 1.06 2.76 9.28
N ARG A 81 1.94 3.46 10.00
CA ARG A 81 1.60 4.62 10.83
C ARG A 81 2.42 5.82 10.38
N PHE A 82 1.83 7.00 10.43
CA PHE A 82 2.55 8.25 10.16
C PHE A 82 2.85 8.95 11.47
N CYS A 83 4.08 9.42 11.64
CA CYS A 83 4.47 10.17 12.83
C CYS A 83 3.99 11.61 12.76
N ASP A 84 3.28 12.08 13.79
CA ASP A 84 2.80 13.46 13.88
C ASP A 84 3.95 14.49 14.01
N ALA A 85 5.11 14.07 14.54
CA ALA A 85 6.23 14.97 14.78
C ALA A 85 7.18 15.15 13.59
N CYS A 86 7.47 14.09 12.83
CA CYS A 86 8.40 14.15 11.68
C CYS A 86 7.72 13.89 10.33
N GLY A 87 6.46 13.46 10.33
CA GLY A 87 5.69 13.16 9.12
C GLY A 87 6.15 11.95 8.33
N SER A 88 7.11 11.17 8.85
CA SER A 88 7.62 9.97 8.19
C SER A 88 6.72 8.76 8.46
N PRO A 89 6.56 7.85 7.47
CA PRO A 89 5.90 6.58 7.68
C PRO A 89 6.78 5.66 8.54
N SER A 90 6.17 4.96 9.48
CA SER A 90 6.73 3.86 10.24
C SER A 90 5.89 2.64 9.94
N ARG A 91 6.53 1.54 9.53
CA ARG A 91 5.84 0.31 9.13
C ARG A 91 6.44 -0.88 9.86
N LYS A 92 5.58 -1.78 10.32
CA LYS A 92 6.00 -3.10 10.82
C LYS A 92 5.51 -4.21 9.87
N PRO A 93 6.14 -5.40 9.91
CA PRO A 93 5.67 -6.56 9.15
C PRO A 93 4.18 -6.85 9.41
N PHE A 94 3.50 -7.43 8.42
CA PHE A 94 2.04 -7.62 8.43
C PHE A 94 1.50 -8.36 9.67
N PHE A 95 2.26 -9.30 10.21
CA PHE A 95 1.86 -10.12 11.36
C PHE A 95 2.31 -9.56 12.73
N MET A 96 2.96 -8.41 12.75
CA MET A 96 3.38 -7.76 14.00
C MET A 96 2.37 -6.70 14.44
N LYS A 97 2.37 -6.41 15.74
CA LYS A 97 1.62 -5.27 16.28
C LYS A 97 2.07 -3.98 15.58
N PRO A 98 1.15 -3.02 15.33
CA PRO A 98 1.51 -1.75 14.71
C PRO A 98 2.68 -1.06 15.41
N PRO A 99 3.48 -0.26 14.70
CA PRO A 99 4.57 0.48 15.32
C PRO A 99 4.03 1.47 16.35
N THR A 100 4.58 1.40 17.56
CA THR A 100 4.32 2.31 18.68
C THR A 100 5.28 3.49 18.69
N GLU A 101 6.40 3.39 17.98
CA GLU A 101 7.44 4.39 17.89
C GLU A 101 7.84 4.63 16.44
N CYS A 102 8.24 5.86 16.15
CA CYS A 102 8.72 6.24 14.84
C CYS A 102 10.16 5.75 14.64
N GLY A 103 10.40 4.94 13.60
CA GLY A 103 11.75 4.47 13.27
C GLY A 103 12.74 5.56 12.82
N HIS A 104 12.28 6.79 12.58
CA HIS A 104 13.14 7.90 12.17
C HIS A 104 13.46 8.87 13.33
N CYS A 105 12.48 9.21 14.17
CA CYS A 105 12.66 10.23 15.22
C CYS A 105 12.53 9.70 16.64
N GLY A 106 12.21 8.41 16.84
CA GLY A 106 12.06 7.78 18.15
C GLY A 106 10.84 8.22 18.95
N LYS A 107 10.05 9.20 18.48
CA LYS A 107 8.84 9.64 19.18
C LYS A 107 7.73 8.58 19.11
N LYS A 108 6.92 8.52 20.17
CA LYS A 108 5.72 7.69 20.23
C LYS A 108 4.75 8.07 19.11
N LEU A 109 4.21 7.05 18.44
CA LEU A 109 3.18 7.17 17.42
C LEU A 109 1.83 7.10 18.11
N ASN A 110 1.11 8.22 18.13
CA ASN A 110 -0.26 8.27 18.64
C ASN A 110 -1.24 8.07 17.47
N TYR A 111 -2.35 7.38 17.77
CA TYR A 111 -3.38 7.04 16.79
C TYR A 111 -4.18 8.29 16.40
#